data_AF-A0A7X5N3P3-F1
#
_entry.id   AF-A0A7X5N3P3-F1
#
_cell.length_a   1.000
_cell.length_b   1.000
_cell.length_c   1.000
_cell.angle_alpha   90.00
_cell.angle_beta   90.00
_cell.angle_gamma   90.00
#
_symmetry.space_group_name_H-M   'P 1'
#
loop_
_entity.id
_entity.type
_entity.pdbx_description
1 polymer ?
#
loop_
_entity_poly.entity_id
_entity_poly.type
_entity_poly.pdbx_seq_one_letter_code
_entity_poly.pdbx_strand_id
1 'polypeptide(L)'
;DQQAQIKADIQAEYAQRPALAMVNSDKGITNLHVPSDVIVDASMPAMIRDSGQMWNAEGKLQDTKAVIPDRCYADVYQAVIDDCKAHGAFDPSTMGSVP
;
A
#
# COMPACT_ATOMS: atom_id res chain seq x y z
N ASP A 1 -16.77 -21.39 20.70
CA ASP A 1 -17.72 -20.27 20.64
C ASP A 1 -17.04 -18.91 20.59
N GLN A 2 -16.27 -18.52 21.61
CA GLN A 2 -15.63 -17.20 21.67
C GLN A 2 -14.73 -16.86 20.47
N GLN A 3 -13.93 -17.81 19.98
CA GLN A 3 -13.09 -17.59 18.79
C GLN A 3 -13.90 -17.25 17.54
N ALA A 4 -15.06 -17.90 17.35
CA ALA A 4 -15.91 -17.65 16.20
C ALA A 4 -16.58 -16.27 16.29
N GLN A 5 -16.99 -15.87 17.49
CA GLN A 5 -17.55 -14.55 17.75
C GLN A 5 -16.52 -13.44 17.46
N ILE A 6 -15.30 -13.55 17.99
CA ILE A 6 -14.23 -12.59 17.73
C ILE A 6 -13.94 -12.47 16.22
N LYS A 7 -13.90 -13.60 15.51
CA LYS A 7 -13.71 -13.58 14.05
C LYS A 7 -14.87 -12.88 13.34
N ALA A 8 -16.10 -13.11 13.76
CA ALA A 8 -17.27 -12.44 13.18
C ALA A 8 -17.23 -10.92 13.43
N ASP A 9 -16.85 -10.50 14.64
CA ASP A 9 -16.72 -9.09 14.99
C ASP A 9 -15.64 -8.39 14.15
N ILE A 10 -14.49 -9.05 13.93
CA ILE A 10 -13.44 -8.54 13.04
C ILE A 10 -13.93 -8.41 11.60
N GLN A 11 -14.69 -9.39 11.09
CA GLN A 11 -15.28 -9.31 9.74
C GLN A 11 -16.30 -8.18 9.62
N ALA A 12 -17.10 -7.95 10.67
CA ALA A 12 -18.01 -6.82 10.71
C ALA A 12 -17.27 -5.47 10.68
N GLU A 13 -16.10 -5.37 11.31
CA GLU A 13 -15.27 -4.16 11.27
C GLU A 13 -14.71 -3.91 9.86
N TYR A 14 -14.26 -4.96 9.15
CA TYR A 14 -13.82 -4.83 7.75
C TYR A 14 -14.92 -4.32 6.81
N ALA A 15 -16.19 -4.60 7.12
CA ALA A 15 -17.32 -4.07 6.33
C ALA A 15 -17.63 -2.60 6.64
N GLN A 16 -17.24 -2.09 7.81
CA GLN A 16 -17.49 -0.70 8.24
C GLN A 16 -16.31 0.24 7.95
N ARG A 17 -15.09 -0.29 7.91
CA ARG A 17 -13.85 0.45 7.72
C ARG A 17 -13.42 0.49 6.25
N PRO A 18 -12.54 1.43 5.87
CA PRO A 18 -11.96 1.43 4.53
C PRO A 18 -11.22 0.11 4.25
N ALA A 19 -11.19 -0.26 2.96
CA ALA A 19 -10.41 -1.38 2.50
C ALA A 19 -8.93 -1.21 2.86
N LEU A 20 -8.29 -2.32 3.21
CA LEU A 20 -6.87 -2.36 3.55
C LEU A 20 -6.08 -2.97 2.40
N ALA A 21 -4.85 -2.50 2.23
CA ALA A 21 -3.90 -3.10 1.31
C ALA A 21 -3.61 -4.55 1.74
N MET A 22 -3.52 -5.44 0.75
CA MET A 22 -3.29 -6.86 0.95
C MET A 22 -1.83 -7.20 0.66
N VAL A 23 -1.22 -7.99 1.54
CA VAL A 23 0.06 -8.65 1.29
C VAL A 23 -0.16 -9.90 0.45
N ASN A 24 -1.23 -10.64 0.76
CA ASN A 24 -1.67 -11.80 -0.01
C ASN A 24 -3.21 -11.89 0.06
N SER A 25 -3.88 -11.49 -1.03
CA SER A 25 -5.35 -11.51 -1.12
C SER A 25 -5.92 -12.93 -1.03
N ASP A 26 -5.28 -13.91 -1.68
CA ASP A 26 -5.74 -15.32 -1.70
C ASP A 26 -5.77 -15.96 -0.31
N LYS A 27 -4.85 -15.54 0.56
CA LYS A 27 -4.76 -16.02 1.95
C LYS A 27 -5.41 -15.07 2.95
N GLY A 28 -5.98 -13.95 2.50
CA GLY A 28 -6.57 -12.94 3.38
C GLY A 28 -5.57 -12.21 4.28
N ILE A 29 -4.28 -12.18 3.92
CA ILE A 29 -3.23 -11.51 4.69
C ILE A 29 -3.22 -10.02 4.35
N THR A 30 -3.60 -9.20 5.31
CA THR A 30 -3.64 -7.73 5.20
C THR A 30 -2.34 -7.07 5.66
N ASN A 31 -2.16 -5.80 5.30
CA ASN A 31 -1.06 -4.94 5.76
C ASN A 31 -0.91 -4.87 7.30
N LEU A 32 -1.95 -5.22 8.06
CA LEU A 32 -1.95 -5.17 9.53
C LEU A 32 -1.70 -6.53 10.20
N HIS A 33 -1.46 -7.59 9.43
CA HIS A 33 -1.26 -8.94 9.98
C HIS A 33 0.10 -9.10 10.67
N VAL A 34 1.19 -8.68 10.02
CA VAL A 34 2.55 -8.82 10.54
C VAL A 34 3.33 -7.52 10.31
N PRO A 35 3.97 -6.95 11.35
CA PRO A 35 4.67 -5.67 11.22
C PRO A 35 5.83 -5.66 10.21
N SER A 36 6.43 -6.81 9.92
CA SER A 36 7.57 -6.95 9.01
C SER A 36 7.18 -7.18 7.56
N ASP A 37 5.90 -7.40 7.24
CA ASP A 37 5.48 -7.76 5.88
C ASP A 37 5.52 -6.57 4.92
N VAL A 38 5.30 -5.36 5.43
CA VAL A 38 5.31 -4.12 4.62
C VAL A 38 6.33 -3.16 5.20
N ILE A 39 7.51 -3.17 4.60
CA ILE A 39 8.63 -2.31 4.97
C ILE A 39 8.65 -1.10 4.03
N VAL A 40 8.72 0.10 4.58
CA VAL A 40 8.50 1.37 3.85
C VAL A 40 9.48 1.56 2.68
N ASP A 41 10.72 1.12 2.83
CA ASP A 41 11.79 1.25 1.85
C ASP A 41 11.56 0.40 0.59
N ALA A 42 10.97 -0.78 0.73
CA ALA A 42 10.65 -1.67 -0.37
C ALA A 42 9.23 -1.45 -0.92
N SER A 43 8.26 -1.18 -0.05
CA SER A 43 6.84 -1.10 -0.42
C SER A 43 6.48 0.20 -1.14
N MET A 44 7.06 1.35 -0.74
CA MET A 44 6.74 2.63 -1.38
C MET A 44 7.22 2.72 -2.83
N PRO A 45 8.46 2.32 -3.19
CA PRO A 45 8.87 2.28 -4.59
C PRO A 45 8.05 1.32 -5.44
N ALA A 46 7.67 0.16 -4.88
CA ALA A 46 6.81 -0.80 -5.57
C ALA A 46 5.44 -0.20 -5.90
N MET A 47 4.82 0.47 -4.92
CA MET A 47 3.54 1.15 -5.09
C MET A 47 3.62 2.28 -6.13
N ILE A 48 4.67 3.12 -6.09
CA ILE A 48 4.87 4.21 -7.06
C ILE A 48 5.03 3.66 -8.48
N ARG A 49 5.78 2.57 -8.65
CA ARG A 49 5.98 1.90 -9.95
C ARG A 49 4.68 1.33 -10.51
N ASP A 50 3.85 0.74 -9.65
CA ASP A 50 2.55 0.18 -10.03
C ASP A 50 1.46 1.28 -10.06
N SER A 51 1.78 2.43 -10.65
CA SER A 51 0.86 3.56 -10.85
C SER A 51 0.28 4.18 -9.56
N GLY A 52 0.98 4.04 -8.44
CA GLY A 52 0.51 4.56 -7.15
C GLY A 52 -0.54 3.68 -6.48
N GLN A 53 -0.64 2.41 -6.89
CA GLN A 53 -1.71 1.50 -6.47
C GLN A 53 -1.18 0.34 -5.61
N MET A 54 -2.06 -0.22 -4.79
CA MET A 54 -1.80 -1.44 -4.01
C MET A 54 -2.90 -2.47 -4.22
N TRP A 55 -2.59 -3.73 -3.91
CA TRP A 55 -3.52 -4.85 -4.04
C TRP A 55 -4.65 -4.76 -3.01
N ASN A 56 -5.89 -4.86 -3.47
CA ASN A 56 -7.08 -4.94 -2.63
C ASN A 56 -7.49 -6.39 -2.35
N ALA A 57 -8.57 -6.59 -1.58
CA ALA A 57 -9.09 -7.91 -1.22
C ALA A 57 -9.53 -8.76 -2.43
N GLU A 58 -9.83 -8.14 -3.57
CA GLU A 58 -10.19 -8.83 -4.82
C GLU A 58 -8.97 -9.22 -5.68
N GLY A 59 -7.74 -8.92 -5.21
CA GLY A 59 -6.54 -9.14 -6.00
C GLY A 59 -6.45 -8.20 -7.21
N LYS A 60 -6.94 -6.96 -7.07
CA LYS A 60 -6.81 -5.90 -8.08
C LYS A 60 -6.02 -4.74 -7.51
N LEU A 61 -5.32 -4.02 -8.39
CA LEU A 61 -4.68 -2.76 -8.04
C LEU A 61 -5.75 -1.68 -7.81
N GLN A 62 -5.57 -0.92 -6.74
CA GLN A 62 -6.45 0.17 -6.33
C GLN A 62 -5.62 1.31 -5.75
N ASP A 63 -6.04 2.55 -6.01
CA ASP A 63 -5.44 3.75 -5.42
C ASP A 63 -5.40 3.64 -3.89
N THR A 64 -4.26 3.95 -3.31
CA THR A 64 -4.03 3.81 -1.87
C THR A 64 -3.74 5.15 -1.21
N LYS A 65 -4.10 5.26 0.07
CA LYS A 65 -3.56 6.28 0.96
C LYS A 65 -2.40 5.67 1.74
N ALA A 66 -1.18 5.88 1.25
CA ALA A 66 0.02 5.44 1.95
C ALA A 66 0.22 6.26 3.24
N VAL A 67 -0.03 5.64 4.40
CA VAL A 67 0.09 6.32 5.70
C VAL A 67 1.52 6.14 6.23
N ILE A 68 2.31 7.21 6.18
CA ILE A 68 3.62 7.31 6.82
C ILE A 68 3.50 8.30 7.98
N PRO A 69 3.54 7.86 9.25
CA PRO A 69 3.25 8.73 10.39
C PRO A 69 4.29 9.84 10.61
N ASP A 70 5.56 9.54 10.35
CA ASP A 70 6.65 10.48 10.58
C ASP A 70 6.94 11.35 9.35
N ARG A 71 7.07 12.65 9.59
CA ARG A 71 7.25 13.64 8.52
C ARG A 71 8.67 13.75 7.98
N CYS A 72 9.67 13.15 8.64
CA CYS A 72 11.07 13.36 8.25
C CYS A 72 11.39 12.78 6.86
N TYR A 73 10.63 11.78 6.42
CA TYR A 73 10.83 11.09 5.14
C TYR A 73 9.53 10.92 4.33
N ALA A 74 8.35 11.13 4.91
CA ALA A 74 7.08 11.03 4.19
C ALA A 74 7.00 11.99 2.98
N ASP A 75 7.47 13.22 3.15
CA ASP A 75 7.37 14.27 2.13
C ASP A 75 8.18 13.94 0.86
N VAL A 76 9.25 13.14 0.98
CA VAL A 76 10.04 12.67 -0.16
C VAL A 76 9.19 11.80 -1.08
N TYR A 77 8.41 10.87 -0.52
CA TYR A 77 7.53 10.02 -1.33
C TYR A 77 6.38 10.81 -1.93
N GLN A 78 5.83 11.78 -1.19
CA GLN A 78 4.76 12.64 -1.69
C GLN A 78 5.23 13.43 -2.93
N ALA A 79 6.44 13.99 -2.89
CA ALA A 79 7.01 14.70 -4.03
C ALA A 79 7.15 13.81 -5.28
N VAL A 80 7.60 12.56 -5.12
CA VAL A 80 7.72 11.60 -6.25
C VAL A 80 6.35 11.21 -6.79
N ILE A 81 5.35 11.02 -5.93
CA ILE A 81 3.97 10.72 -6.35
C ILE A 81 3.39 11.88 -7.17
N ASP A 82 3.60 13.11 -6.73
CA ASP A 82 3.08 14.30 -7.43
C ASP A 82 3.81 14.54 -8.76
N ASP A 83 5.11 14.26 -8.83
CA ASP A 83 5.90 14.27 -10.07
C ASP A 83 5.36 13.26 -11.09
N CYS A 84 5.15 12.00 -10.67
CA CYS A 84 4.57 10.95 -11.53
C CYS A 84 3.14 11.30 -12.00
N LYS A 85 2.34 12.00 -11.19
CA LYS A 85 0.99 12.46 -11.59
C LYS A 85 1.06 13.59 -12.63
N ALA A 86 2.03 14.49 -12.51
CA ALA A 86 2.18 15.64 -13.39
C ALA A 86 2.87 15.28 -14.72
N HIS A 87 3.83 14.36 -14.69
CA HIS A 87 4.73 14.07 -15.82
C HIS A 87 4.60 12.64 -16.37
N GLY A 88 3.80 11.79 -15.72
CA GLY A 88 3.67 10.37 -16.06
C GLY A 88 4.76 9.51 -15.42
N ALA A 89 4.75 8.22 -15.73
CA ALA A 89 5.75 7.28 -15.23
C ALA A 89 7.15 7.58 -15.79
N PHE A 90 8.19 7.31 -15.01
CA PHE A 90 9.57 7.40 -15.47
C PHE A 90 9.84 6.48 -16.66
N ASP A 91 10.62 6.96 -17.63
CA ASP A 91 11.10 6.19 -18.77
C ASP A 91 12.52 5.66 -18.51
N PRO A 92 12.71 4.33 -18.30
CA PRO A 92 14.02 3.75 -18.05
C PRO A 92 15.02 3.92 -19.19
N SER A 93 14.58 4.21 -20.42
CA SER A 93 15.46 4.37 -21.57
C SER A 93 16.09 5.76 -21.68
N THR A 94 15.50 6.76 -21.04
CA THR A 94 15.93 8.18 -21.13
C THR A 94 16.23 8.81 -19.79
N MET A 95 15.82 8.20 -18.67
CA MET A 95 16.06 8.75 -17.33
C MET A 95 17.55 8.79 -16.95
N GLY A 96 17.91 9.78 -16.12
CA GLY A 96 19.24 9.85 -15.50
C GLY A 96 19.43 8.81 -14.39
N SER A 97 20.50 8.95 -13.60
CA SER A 97 20.81 8.07 -12.48
C SER A 97 21.09 8.88 -11.21
N VAL A 98 20.66 8.36 -10.05
CA VAL A 98 20.90 8.94 -8.72
C VAL A 98 21.70 7.91 -7.91
N PRO A 99 23.01 8.13 -7.66
CA PRO A 99 23.86 7.24 -6.87
C PRO A 99 23.72 7.44 -5.35
#